data_AF-A0A960ZV40-F1
#
_entry.id   AF-A0A960ZV40-F1
#
_cell.length_a   1.000
_cell.length_b   1.000
_cell.length_c   1.000
_cell.angle_alpha   90.00
_cell.angle_beta   90.00
_cell.angle_gamma   90.00
#
_symmetry.space_group_name_H-M   'P 1'
#
loop_
_entity.id
_entity.type
_entity.pdbx_description
1 polymer ?
#
loop_
_entity_poly.entity_id
_entity_poly.type
_entity_poly.pdbx_seq_one_letter_code
_entity_poly.pdbx_strand_id
1 'polypeptide(L)'
;MATNPFLQQSQDAAVLGQTYRLAAGQRVFGNRFVLERYLGQGGMGQVWLAQDTTMDQPRALKFVLPSLIADSMARKRLRNEARLGTELAHPRIVRVFDYIEEANGDPLAAVVMEFVEGSVLSDLLAEKDNGFFEPAEINGWVLDVTEGLK
;
A
#
# COMPACT_ATOMS: atom_id res chain seq x y z
N MET A 1 -34.78 -8.88 9.49
CA MET A 1 -33.98 -7.79 10.10
C MET A 1 -32.98 -8.42 11.05
N ALA A 2 -31.78 -8.73 10.55
CA ALA A 2 -30.65 -9.16 11.36
C ALA A 2 -29.45 -8.34 10.91
N THR A 3 -29.02 -7.45 11.80
CA THR A 3 -27.95 -6.47 11.61
C THR A 3 -26.62 -7.19 11.47
N ASN A 4 -25.95 -7.01 10.35
CA ASN A 4 -24.63 -7.59 10.07
C ASN A 4 -23.58 -6.97 11.02
N PRO A 5 -22.94 -7.76 11.91
CA PRO A 5 -21.99 -7.25 12.90
C PRO A 5 -20.60 -6.91 12.32
N PHE A 6 -20.37 -7.10 11.02
CA PHE A 6 -19.12 -6.69 10.35
C PHE A 6 -19.10 -5.25 9.84
N LEU A 7 -20.22 -4.51 9.95
CA LEU A 7 -20.33 -3.11 9.55
C LEU A 7 -20.59 -2.22 10.77
N GLN A 8 -19.69 -2.24 11.75
CA GLN A 8 -19.75 -1.29 12.86
C GLN A 8 -18.38 -0.64 13.10
N GLN A 9 -18.10 0.35 12.24
CA GLN A 9 -17.69 1.70 12.66
C GLN A 9 -16.93 1.75 13.99
N SER A 10 -15.67 1.29 14.04
CA SER A 10 -14.84 1.50 15.24
C SER A 10 -13.33 1.27 15.06
N GLN A 11 -12.77 1.38 13.85
CA GLN A 11 -11.30 1.38 13.68
C GLN A 11 -10.74 2.57 12.87
N ASP A 12 -11.55 3.31 12.12
CA ASP A 12 -11.02 4.37 11.24
C ASP A 12 -10.47 5.58 12.03
N ALA A 13 -11.10 5.98 13.13
CA ALA A 13 -10.70 7.19 13.86
C ALA A 13 -9.40 7.04 14.66
N ALA A 14 -9.07 5.83 15.15
CA ALA A 14 -7.87 5.60 15.97
C ALA A 14 -6.60 5.50 15.13
N VAL A 15 -6.70 5.06 13.87
CA VAL A 15 -5.55 4.93 12.96
C VAL A 15 -5.26 6.24 12.22
N LEU A 16 -6.28 7.06 11.96
CA LEU A 16 -6.12 8.40 11.36
C LEU A 16 -5.21 9.33 12.20
N GLY A 17 -5.08 9.09 13.50
CA GLY A 17 -4.14 9.81 14.38
C GLY A 17 -2.70 9.31 14.35
N GLN A 18 -2.42 8.18 13.69
CA GLN A 18 -1.10 7.53 13.63
C GLN A 18 -0.52 7.44 12.22
N THR A 19 -1.22 7.94 11.19
CA THR A 19 -0.72 7.95 9.81
C THR A 19 -0.41 9.37 9.36
N TYR A 20 0.39 9.51 8.30
CA TYR A 20 0.74 10.82 7.76
C TYR A 20 -0.49 11.55 7.18
N ARG A 21 -0.60 12.85 7.49
CA ARG A 21 -1.53 13.73 6.77
C ARG A 21 -0.93 14.08 5.41
N LEU A 22 -1.28 13.28 4.40
CA LEU A 22 -0.89 13.51 3.01
C LEU A 22 -2.08 14.02 2.19
N ALA A 23 -1.79 14.81 1.16
CA ALA A 23 -2.80 15.37 0.27
C ALA A 23 -2.43 15.21 -1.21
N ALA A 24 -3.44 15.15 -2.08
CA ALA A 24 -3.24 15.23 -3.52
C ALA A 24 -2.57 16.57 -3.90
N GLY A 25 -1.66 16.52 -4.87
CA GLY A 25 -0.79 17.63 -5.27
C GLY A 25 0.43 17.84 -4.36
N GLN A 26 0.51 17.18 -3.21
CA GLN A 26 1.67 17.29 -2.33
C GLN A 26 2.92 16.68 -2.98
N ARG A 27 4.04 17.39 -2.84
CA ARG A 27 5.36 16.92 -3.23
C ARG A 27 6.10 16.33 -2.03
N VAL A 28 6.73 15.17 -2.23
CA VAL A 28 7.46 14.45 -1.18
C VAL A 28 8.80 13.94 -1.69
N PHE A 29 9.72 13.63 -0.76
CA PHE A 29 11.05 13.08 -1.06
C PHE A 29 11.85 13.98 -2.01
N GLY A 30 12.04 15.24 -1.63
CA GLY A 30 12.78 16.21 -2.43
C GLY A 30 12.13 16.53 -3.79
N ASN A 31 10.80 16.61 -3.84
CA ASN A 31 9.99 16.86 -5.04
C ASN A 31 9.99 15.77 -6.11
N ARG A 32 10.59 14.59 -5.84
CA ARG A 32 10.61 13.46 -6.78
C ARG A 32 9.22 12.92 -7.05
N PHE A 33 8.33 12.92 -6.06
CA PHE A 33 6.99 12.37 -6.23
C PHE A 33 5.93 13.45 -6.00
N VAL A 34 4.94 13.49 -6.88
CA VAL A 34 3.71 14.28 -6.71
C VAL A 34 2.58 13.31 -6.40
N LEU A 35 1.97 13.43 -5.21
CA LEU A 35 0.85 12.57 -4.83
C LEU A 35 -0.40 12.91 -5.65
N GLU A 36 -1.05 11.91 -6.21
CA GLU A 36 -2.23 12.12 -7.07
C GLU A 36 -3.51 11.67 -6.37
N ARG A 37 -3.53 10.42 -5.89
CA ARG A 37 -4.73 9.79 -5.36
C ARG A 37 -4.39 8.81 -4.25
N TYR A 38 -5.18 8.83 -3.19
CA TYR A 38 -5.14 7.81 -2.15
C TYR A 38 -5.68 6.47 -2.68
N LEU A 39 -4.93 5.38 -2.49
CA LEU A 39 -5.28 4.04 -2.97
C LEU A 39 -5.80 3.13 -1.86
N GLY A 40 -5.44 3.39 -0.60
CA GLY A 40 -5.94 2.60 0.53
C GLY A 40 -5.03 2.62 1.75
N GLN A 41 -5.45 1.91 2.80
CA GLN A 41 -4.69 1.70 4.03
C GLN A 41 -4.57 0.22 4.32
N GLY A 42 -3.42 -0.18 4.86
CA GLY A 42 -3.26 -1.46 5.55
C GLY A 42 -2.70 -1.24 6.94
N GLY A 43 -2.48 -2.33 7.68
CA GLY A 43 -1.94 -2.26 9.05
C GLY A 43 -0.54 -1.64 9.16
N MET A 44 0.21 -1.53 8.07
CA MET A 44 1.57 -0.97 8.04
C MET A 44 1.65 0.45 7.45
N GLY A 45 0.51 1.05 7.12
CA GLY A 45 0.42 2.44 6.67
C GLY A 45 -0.48 2.62 5.45
N GLN A 46 -0.25 3.70 4.70
CA GLN A 46 -1.13 4.15 3.61
C GLN A 46 -0.47 4.05 2.25
N VAL A 47 -1.26 3.78 1.22
CA VAL A 47 -0.80 3.65 -0.16
C VAL A 47 -1.38 4.79 -0.99
N TRP A 48 -0.51 5.45 -1.76
CA TRP A 48 -0.89 6.53 -2.67
C TRP A 48 -0.38 6.25 -4.09
N LEU A 49 -1.17 6.62 -5.08
CA LEU A 49 -0.71 6.84 -6.44
C LEU A 49 0.07 8.17 -6.46
N ALA A 50 1.24 8.16 -7.08
CA ALA A 50 2.07 9.32 -7.25
C ALA A 50 2.77 9.31 -8.62
N GLN A 51 2.97 10.49 -9.19
CA GLN A 51 3.82 10.66 -10.37
C GLN A 51 5.28 10.73 -9.94
N ASP A 52 6.13 9.82 -10.42
CA ASP A 52 7.59 9.90 -10.28
C ASP A 52 8.13 10.88 -11.33
N THR A 53 8.52 12.08 -10.92
CA THR A 53 8.99 13.13 -11.82
C THR A 53 10.36 12.85 -12.43
N THR A 54 11.12 11.90 -11.85
CA THR A 54 12.43 11.50 -12.38
C THR A 54 12.30 10.51 -13.53
N MET A 55 11.34 9.58 -13.42
CA MET A 55 11.10 8.52 -14.41
C MET A 55 9.95 8.84 -15.37
N ASP A 56 9.18 9.89 -15.08
CA ASP A 56 7.94 10.27 -15.77
C ASP A 56 6.92 9.13 -15.87
N GLN A 57 6.72 8.41 -14.76
CA GLN A 57 5.82 7.26 -14.69
C GLN A 57 5.03 7.26 -13.36
N PRO A 58 3.80 6.72 -13.36
CA PRO A 58 3.05 6.50 -12.14
C PRO A 58 3.71 5.42 -11.28
N ARG A 59 3.69 5.63 -9.97
CA ARG A 59 4.15 4.72 -8.93
C ARG A 59 3.14 4.64 -7.80
N ALA A 60 3.05 3.49 -7.17
CA ALA A 60 2.39 3.39 -5.89
C ALA A 60 3.43 3.58 -4.78
N LEU A 61 3.09 4.39 -3.77
CA LEU A 61 3.93 4.68 -2.61
C LEU A 61 3.23 4.16 -1.37
N LYS A 62 3.78 3.10 -0.77
CA LYS A 62 3.34 2.60 0.54
C LYS A 62 4.11 3.32 1.64
N PHE A 63 3.50 4.35 2.21
CA PHE A 63 4.02 5.09 3.34
C PHE A 63 3.95 4.25 4.61
N VAL A 64 5.06 4.22 5.34
CA VAL A 64 5.27 3.40 6.53
C VAL A 64 4.82 4.17 7.77
N LEU A 65 4.07 3.55 8.67
CA LEU A 65 3.64 4.24 9.90
C LEU A 65 4.81 4.90 10.66
N PRO A 66 4.67 6.15 11.14
CA PRO A 66 5.66 6.84 11.98
C PRO A 66 6.18 6.00 13.15
N SER A 67 5.31 5.21 13.79
CA SER A 67 5.68 4.32 14.90
C SER A 67 6.68 3.24 14.51
N LEU A 68 6.60 2.71 13.28
CA LEU A 68 7.55 1.73 12.75
C LEU A 68 8.89 2.36 12.36
N ILE A 69 8.89 3.64 11.99
CA ILE A 69 10.12 4.39 11.67
C ILE A 69 10.87 4.79 12.94
N ALA A 70 10.14 5.12 14.00
CA ALA A 70 10.70 5.47 15.30
C ALA A 70 11.45 4.29 15.94
N ASP A 71 11.00 3.06 15.70
CA ASP A 71 11.71 1.85 16.11
C ASP A 71 12.84 1.50 15.12
N SER A 72 14.09 1.71 15.56
CA SER A 72 15.28 1.42 14.76
C SER A 72 15.38 -0.03 14.25
N MET A 73 14.90 -1.01 15.03
CA MET A 73 14.89 -2.41 14.62
C MET A 73 13.81 -2.69 13.59
N ALA A 74 12.59 -2.16 13.80
CA ALA A 74 11.49 -2.30 12.85
C ALA A 74 11.85 -1.62 11.51
N ARG A 75 12.36 -0.39 11.55
CA ARG A 75 12.85 0.34 10.37
C ARG A 75 13.93 -0.42 9.61
N LYS A 76 14.89 -1.04 10.31
CA LYS A 76 15.93 -1.86 9.67
C LYS A 76 15.36 -3.11 9.01
N ARG A 77 14.41 -3.79 9.66
CA ARG A 77 13.72 -4.95 9.08
C ARG A 77 12.96 -4.57 7.82
N LEU A 78 12.21 -3.48 7.86
CA LEU A 78 11.42 -3.03 6.73
C LEU A 78 12.30 -2.60 5.54
N ARG A 79 13.39 -1.88 5.80
CA ARG A 79 14.38 -1.55 4.76
C ARG A 79 14.95 -2.81 4.11
N ASN A 80 15.31 -3.80 4.92
CA ASN A 80 15.83 -5.06 4.41
C ASN A 80 14.77 -5.82 3.60
N GLU A 81 13.53 -5.89 4.06
CA GLU A 81 12.43 -6.53 3.36
C GLU A 81 12.15 -5.85 2.01
N ALA A 82 12.08 -4.52 1.99
CA ALA A 82 11.91 -3.77 0.74
C ALA A 82 13.08 -3.99 -0.22
N ARG A 83 14.33 -4.01 0.28
CA ARG A 83 15.51 -4.31 -0.52
C ARG A 83 15.44 -5.71 -1.12
N LEU A 84 15.08 -6.73 -0.34
CA LEU A 84 14.89 -8.08 -0.87
C LEU A 84 13.75 -8.12 -1.89
N GLY A 85 12.67 -7.36 -1.65
CA GLY A 85 11.58 -7.18 -2.60
C GLY A 85 12.02 -6.61 -3.95
N THR A 86 13.06 -5.78 -4.01
CA THR A 86 13.58 -5.27 -5.30
C THR A 86 14.23 -6.35 -6.17
N GLU A 87 14.74 -7.42 -5.55
CA GLU A 87 15.37 -8.55 -6.25
C GLU A 87 14.31 -9.52 -6.81
N LEU A 88 13.06 -9.41 -6.34
CA LEU A 88 11.94 -10.25 -6.74
C LEU A 88 11.24 -9.68 -7.98
N ALA A 89 11.34 -10.39 -9.10
CA ALA A 89 10.69 -10.03 -10.36
C ALA A 89 9.85 -11.20 -10.86
N HIS A 90 8.53 -11.06 -10.80
CA HIS A 90 7.59 -12.08 -11.28
C HIS A 90 6.31 -11.40 -11.80
N PRO A 91 5.69 -11.87 -12.91
CA PRO A 91 4.48 -11.25 -13.47
C PRO A 91 3.28 -11.17 -12.52
N ARG A 92 3.27 -11.98 -11.44
CA ARG A 92 2.21 -12.02 -10.42
C ARG A 92 2.58 -11.33 -9.11
N ILE A 93 3.70 -10.62 -9.07
CA ILE A 93 4.20 -9.93 -7.89
C ILE A 93 4.43 -8.47 -8.25
N VAL A 94 3.83 -7.57 -7.47
CA VAL A 94 4.06 -6.13 -7.63
C VAL A 94 5.55 -5.85 -7.48
N ARG A 95 6.14 -5.23 -8.50
CA ARG A 95 7.56 -4.93 -8.46
C ARG A 95 7.87 -3.84 -7.45
N VAL A 96 8.81 -4.09 -6.56
CA VAL A 96 9.39 -3.07 -5.68
C VAL A 96 10.56 -2.42 -6.41
N PHE A 97 10.60 -1.10 -6.44
CA PHE A 97 11.68 -0.35 -7.08
C PHE A 97 12.69 0.17 -6.07
N ASP A 98 12.22 0.67 -4.93
CA ASP A 98 13.06 1.40 -4.00
C ASP A 98 12.43 1.47 -2.60
N TYR A 99 13.26 1.79 -1.61
CA TYR A 99 12.84 2.21 -0.28
C TYR A 99 13.47 3.55 0.05
N ILE A 100 12.63 4.57 0.21
CA ILE A 100 13.05 5.95 0.35
C ILE A 100 12.66 6.50 1.72
N GLU A 101 13.52 7.34 2.26
CA GLU A 101 13.31 8.01 3.54
C GLU A 101 13.64 9.50 3.42
N GLU A 102 12.86 10.33 4.09
CA GLU A 102 13.13 11.76 4.27
C GLU A 102 13.30 12.01 5.78
N ALA A 103 14.48 12.52 6.15
CA ALA A 103 14.83 12.84 7.53
C ALA A 103 14.64 14.33 7.86
N ASN A 104 14.32 15.15 6.86
CA ASN A 104 14.15 16.59 7.04
C ASN A 104 12.69 16.89 7.38
N GLY A 105 12.44 17.39 8.59
CA GLY A 105 11.08 17.62 9.09
C GLY A 105 10.52 16.39 9.79
N ASP A 106 9.27 16.04 9.52
CA ASP A 106 8.64 14.84 10.07
C ASP A 106 9.17 13.58 9.35
N PRO A 107 9.73 12.59 10.07
CA PRO A 107 10.31 11.41 9.44
C PRO A 107 9.30 10.69 8.55
N LEU A 108 9.59 10.63 7.25
CA LEU A 108 8.74 10.01 6.24
C LEU A 108 9.50 8.85 5.59
N ALA A 109 8.87 7.70 5.46
CA ALA A 109 9.42 6.58 4.69
C ALA A 109 8.36 5.96 3.80
N ALA A 110 8.76 5.54 2.59
CA ALA A 110 7.89 4.84 1.67
C ALA A 110 8.61 3.73 0.92
N VAL A 111 7.87 2.66 0.63
CA VAL A 111 8.26 1.67 -0.39
C VAL A 111 7.70 2.14 -1.73
N VAL A 112 8.58 2.30 -2.71
CA VAL A 112 8.23 2.67 -4.09
C VAL A 112 7.95 1.38 -4.85
N MET A 113 6.75 1.26 -5.39
CA MET A 113 6.32 0.05 -6.09
C MET A 113 5.59 0.37 -7.40
N GLU A 114 5.48 -0.64 -8.24
CA GLU A 114 4.67 -0.60 -9.44
C GLU A 114 3.22 -0.22 -9.10
N PHE A 115 2.68 0.70 -9.89
CA PHE A 115 1.26 0.97 -9.86
C PHE A 115 0.58 0.00 -10.82
N VAL A 116 -0.31 -0.83 -10.28
CA VAL A 116 -1.14 -1.76 -11.06
C VAL A 116 -2.50 -1.12 -11.26
N GLU A 117 -2.89 -0.93 -12.52
CA GLU A 117 -4.23 -0.50 -12.87
C GLU A 117 -5.23 -1.64 -12.64
N GLY A 118 -6.18 -1.43 -11.75
CA GLY A 118 -7.21 -2.42 -11.43
C GLY A 118 -8.02 -2.03 -10.20
N SER A 119 -8.89 -2.95 -9.79
CA SER A 119 -9.71 -2.82 -8.59
C SER A 119 -9.06 -3.51 -7.41
N VAL A 120 -9.17 -2.92 -6.21
CA VAL A 120 -8.78 -3.61 -4.98
C VAL A 120 -9.82 -4.69 -4.65
N LEU A 121 -9.37 -5.80 -4.06
CA LEU A 121 -10.22 -6.94 -3.74
C LEU A 121 -11.37 -6.56 -2.78
N SER A 122 -11.16 -5.58 -1.91
CA SER A 122 -12.18 -5.04 -1.00
C SER A 122 -13.34 -4.38 -1.74
N ASP A 123 -13.06 -3.69 -2.83
CA ASP A 123 -14.09 -3.01 -3.63
C ASP A 123 -14.92 -4.06 -4.38
N LEU A 124 -14.25 -5.04 -4.99
CA LEU A 124 -14.90 -6.19 -5.62
C LEU A 124 -15.77 -6.98 -4.63
N LEU A 125 -15.34 -7.09 -3.36
CA LEU A 125 -16.12 -7.77 -2.31
C LEU A 125 -17.32 -6.93 -1.88
N ALA A 126 -17.19 -5.61 -1.80
CA ALA A 126 -18.27 -4.71 -1.44
C ALA A 126 -19.40 -4.71 -2.49
N GLU A 127 -19.09 -5.04 -3.75
CA GLU A 127 -20.06 -5.23 -4.83
C GLU A 127 -20.82 -6.58 -4.75
N LYS A 128 -20.45 -7.50 -3.85
CA LYS A 128 -21.09 -8.81 -3.72
C LYS A 128 -22.29 -8.75 -2.77
N ASP A 129 -23.48 -9.11 -3.26
CA ASP A 129 -24.70 -9.18 -2.45
C ASP A 129 -24.61 -10.17 -1.27
N ASN A 130 -23.88 -11.27 -1.45
CA ASN A 130 -23.68 -12.32 -0.45
C ASN A 130 -22.50 -12.03 0.51
N GLY A 131 -21.66 -11.04 0.23
CA GLY A 131 -20.53 -10.65 1.09
C GLY A 131 -19.33 -11.61 1.08
N PHE A 132 -19.24 -12.51 0.10
CA PHE A 132 -18.09 -13.39 -0.11
C PHE A 132 -17.96 -13.77 -1.59
N PHE A 133 -16.77 -14.19 -2.00
CA PHE A 133 -16.56 -14.77 -3.32
C PHE A 133 -16.80 -16.29 -3.27
N GLU A 134 -17.52 -16.80 -4.26
CA GLU A 134 -17.62 -18.24 -4.48
C GLU A 134 -16.26 -18.81 -4.90
N PRO A 135 -15.92 -20.06 -4.53
CA PRO A 135 -14.63 -20.66 -4.89
C PRO A 135 -14.33 -20.63 -6.40
N ALA A 136 -15.38 -20.74 -7.23
CA ALA A 136 -15.25 -20.67 -8.68
C ALA A 136 -14.82 -19.29 -9.19
N GLU A 137 -15.18 -18.21 -8.49
CA GLU A 137 -14.84 -16.82 -8.87
C GLU A 137 -13.36 -16.53 -8.59
N ILE A 138 -12.78 -17.10 -7.53
CA ILE A 138 -11.41 -16.81 -7.10
C ILE A 138 -10.37 -17.79 -7.63
N ASN A 139 -10.78 -18.87 -8.30
CA ASN A 139 -9.87 -19.94 -8.69
C ASN A 139 -8.67 -19.42 -9.52
N GLY A 140 -8.92 -18.50 -10.45
CA GLY A 140 -7.86 -17.86 -11.23
C GLY A 140 -6.92 -17.02 -10.35
N TRP A 141 -7.45 -16.26 -9.39
CA TRP A 141 -6.64 -15.44 -8.49
C TRP A 141 -5.78 -16.30 -7.56
N VAL A 142 -6.31 -17.41 -7.07
CA VAL A 142 -5.55 -18.36 -6.23
C VAL A 142 -4.38 -18.92 -7.02
N LEU A 143 -4.58 -19.32 -8.28
CA LEU A 143 -3.49 -19.78 -9.14
C LEU A 143 -2.43 -18.68 -9.32
N ASP A 144 -2.84 -17.46 -9.66
CA ASP A 144 -1.93 -16.32 -9.85
C ASP A 144 -1.12 -16.02 -8.58
N VAL A 145 -1.75 -16.02 -7.41
CA VAL A 145 -1.06 -15.85 -6.12
C VAL A 145 -0.09 -16.99 -5.86
N THR A 146 -0.49 -18.24 -6.09
CA THR A 146 0.40 -19.39 -5.87
C THR A 146 1.59 -19.42 -6.83
N GLU A 147 1.44 -18.92 -8.06
CA GLU A 147 2.56 -18.74 -8.99
C GLU A 147 3.54 -17.69 -8.48
N GLY A 148 3.04 -16.59 -7.90
CA GLY A 148 3.89 -15.57 -7.28
C GLY A 148 4.58 -15.99 -5.98
N LEU A 149 4.26 -17.15 -5.40
CA LEU A 149 4.87 -17.63 -4.17
C LEU A 149 5.98 -18.68 -4.39
N LYS A 150 6.22 -19.11 -5.62
CA LYS A 150 7.27 -20.08 -5.99
C LYS A 150 8.60 -19.38 -6.27
#